data_AF-A0A316REV9-F1
#
_entry.id   AF-A0A316REV9-F1
#
_cell.length_a   1.000
_cell.length_b   1.000
_cell.length_c   1.000
_cell.angle_alpha   90.00
_cell.angle_beta   90.00
_cell.angle_gamma   90.00
#
_symmetry.space_group_name_H-M   'P 1'
#
loop_
_entity.id
_entity.type
_entity.pdbx_description
1 polymer ?
#
loop_
_entity_poly.entity_id
_entity_poly.type
_entity_poly.pdbx_seq_one_letter_code
_entity_poly.pdbx_strand_id
1 'polypeptide(L)'
;MKEILKSRKVLAEVNGFNIMSDTLYEVVGKHDGSAPQAFQDANIAKAPFPENATHVCCPWDDFSKAYNTGFYPRSRCYNGLDKNEIDRLVKQRVDNIMKPFEEMSQMDLSQTNLEFWDDAKDKIFMGKVYNTANTVDLFYLYLAVFSGMLTPQEMDGDPVFMNSMFCFVEKDNMKDFVQQREINKMNISYKFISALKKGGDDRQAVIDLLLYIGIVTRPDFTEDEYYTGSLSNWMNEKKTNVDYLLDIWDRSLEGDFKEVLEFYRIVNVLQRNGRINMTPSGLQYNGQIIGPDVRTSAEFLAAKKDFINIKANVLDEYEEIISMSNIDNKSKTKKVKDIKKKDGVEEGDKVKEE
;
A
#
# COMPACT_ATOMS: atom_id res chain seq x y z
N MET A 1 -4.40 -39.70 -12.06
CA MET A 1 -4.53 -39.47 -10.60
C MET A 1 -5.69 -38.50 -10.43
N LYS A 2 -6.82 -38.93 -9.87
CA LYS A 2 -7.91 -38.01 -9.49
C LYS A 2 -7.42 -37.23 -8.27
N GLU A 3 -7.18 -35.94 -8.41
CA GLU A 3 -7.10 -35.04 -7.27
C GLU A 3 -8.38 -35.21 -6.47
N ILE A 4 -8.27 -35.75 -5.26
CA ILE A 4 -9.34 -35.68 -4.28
C ILE A 4 -9.40 -34.20 -3.91
N LEU A 5 -10.36 -33.47 -4.49
CA LEU A 5 -10.78 -32.16 -3.97
C LEU A 5 -11.12 -32.38 -2.50
N LYS A 6 -10.19 -32.01 -1.62
CA LYS A 6 -10.42 -31.99 -0.18
C LYS A 6 -11.54 -30.98 0.03
N SER A 7 -12.73 -31.44 0.42
CA SER A 7 -13.85 -30.55 0.71
C SER A 7 -13.42 -29.59 1.82
N ARG A 8 -13.52 -28.28 1.58
CA ARG A 8 -13.24 -27.25 2.59
C ARG A 8 -14.10 -27.51 3.83
N LYS A 9 -13.50 -27.44 5.02
CA LYS A 9 -14.16 -27.67 6.33
C LYS A 9 -14.47 -26.33 6.98
N VAL A 10 -15.60 -26.22 7.69
CA VAL A 10 -15.87 -25.08 8.59
C VAL A 10 -14.96 -25.16 9.82
N LEU A 11 -14.07 -24.19 9.96
CA LEU A 11 -13.14 -24.05 11.09
C LEU A 11 -13.78 -23.40 12.30
N ALA A 12 -14.64 -22.40 12.10
CA ALA A 12 -15.43 -21.77 13.16
C ALA A 12 -16.69 -21.09 12.62
N GLU A 13 -17.75 -21.14 13.41
CA GLU A 13 -18.98 -20.37 13.21
C GLU A 13 -18.90 -19.13 14.13
N VAL A 14 -18.97 -17.93 13.55
CA VAL A 14 -18.75 -16.66 14.26
C VAL A 14 -19.70 -15.59 13.73
N ASN A 15 -20.55 -15.03 14.59
CA ASN A 15 -21.48 -13.95 14.23
C ASN A 15 -22.30 -14.24 12.96
N GLY A 16 -22.73 -15.49 12.77
CA GLY A 16 -23.48 -15.92 11.59
C GLY A 16 -22.64 -16.29 10.37
N PHE A 17 -21.32 -16.09 10.40
CA PHE A 17 -20.38 -16.41 9.32
C PHE A 17 -19.59 -17.70 9.58
N ASN A 18 -19.31 -18.44 8.51
CA ASN A 18 -18.51 -19.67 8.54
C ASN A 18 -17.09 -19.42 8.01
N ILE A 19 -16.09 -19.46 8.90
CA ILE A 19 -14.69 -19.40 8.48
C ILE A 19 -14.30 -20.77 7.91
N MET A 20 -13.89 -20.82 6.65
CA MET A 20 -13.58 -22.04 5.91
C MET A 20 -12.10 -22.39 5.96
N SER A 21 -11.76 -23.68 5.88
CA SER A 21 -10.38 -24.15 5.77
C SER A 21 -9.81 -23.92 4.37
N ASP A 22 -8.48 -23.88 4.26
CA ASP A 22 -7.77 -23.74 2.97
C ASP A 22 -8.27 -22.57 2.10
N THR A 23 -8.62 -21.46 2.74
CA THR A 23 -9.28 -20.30 2.13
C THR A 23 -8.46 -19.02 2.35
N LEU A 24 -8.50 -18.12 1.38
CA LEU A 24 -7.96 -16.77 1.51
C LEU A 24 -9.11 -15.79 1.64
N TYR A 25 -8.97 -14.87 2.59
CA TYR A 25 -9.92 -13.78 2.80
C TYR A 25 -9.21 -12.45 2.61
N GLU A 26 -9.57 -11.72 1.56
CA GLU A 26 -9.03 -10.38 1.27
C GLU A 26 -9.92 -9.30 1.89
N VAL A 27 -9.31 -8.39 2.63
CA VAL A 27 -9.94 -7.20 3.19
C VAL A 27 -10.15 -6.17 2.08
N VAL A 28 -11.40 -5.75 1.92
CA VAL A 28 -11.85 -4.79 0.91
C VAL A 28 -12.56 -3.60 1.57
N GLY A 29 -12.83 -2.57 0.78
CA GLY A 29 -13.66 -1.45 1.21
C GLY A 29 -15.05 -1.88 1.67
N LYS A 30 -15.55 -1.22 2.71
CA LYS A 30 -16.96 -1.27 3.11
C LYS A 30 -17.66 -0.01 2.62
N HIS A 31 -18.89 -0.15 2.12
CA HIS A 31 -19.68 0.99 1.69
C HIS A 31 -20.05 1.88 2.89
N ASP A 32 -19.91 3.20 2.74
CA ASP A 32 -20.42 4.17 3.70
C ASP A 32 -21.22 5.25 2.96
N GLY A 33 -22.55 5.12 2.99
CA GLY A 33 -23.46 6.07 2.35
C GLY A 33 -23.48 7.47 2.99
N SER A 34 -22.80 7.66 4.12
CA SER A 34 -22.61 8.96 4.76
C SER A 34 -21.26 9.63 4.42
N ALA A 35 -20.34 8.90 3.77
CA ALA A 35 -19.03 9.41 3.38
C ALA A 35 -19.13 10.41 2.19
N PRO A 36 -18.09 11.23 1.93
CA PRO A 36 -18.05 12.07 0.72
C PRO A 36 -18.20 11.26 -0.58
N GLN A 37 -18.74 11.87 -1.64
CA GLN A 37 -19.08 11.18 -2.89
C GLN A 37 -17.93 10.33 -3.46
N ALA A 38 -16.69 10.84 -3.47
CA ALA A 38 -15.52 10.10 -3.96
C ALA A 38 -15.25 8.79 -3.20
N PHE A 39 -15.63 8.71 -1.92
CA PHE A 39 -15.49 7.50 -1.10
C PHE A 39 -16.64 6.52 -1.35
N GLN A 40 -17.85 7.05 -1.56
CA GLN A 40 -19.01 6.26 -1.96
C GLN A 40 -18.77 5.60 -3.32
N ASP A 41 -18.28 6.37 -4.30
CA ASP A 41 -17.98 5.90 -5.67
C ASP A 41 -16.90 4.80 -5.66
N ALA A 42 -15.93 4.91 -4.75
CA ALA A 42 -14.88 3.91 -4.55
C ALA A 42 -15.30 2.75 -3.65
N ASN A 43 -16.53 2.75 -3.12
CA ASN A 43 -17.06 1.76 -2.19
C ASN A 43 -16.20 1.56 -0.92
N ILE A 44 -15.70 2.66 -0.35
CA ILE A 44 -14.83 2.67 0.83
C ILE A 44 -15.37 3.59 1.92
N ALA A 45 -15.25 3.18 3.18
CA ALA A 45 -15.49 4.02 4.35
C ALA A 45 -14.24 4.78 4.80
N LYS A 46 -13.07 4.35 4.32
CA LYS A 46 -11.77 4.82 4.79
C LYS A 46 -10.76 4.84 3.66
N ALA A 47 -9.92 5.88 3.61
CA ALA A 47 -8.97 6.07 2.51
C ALA A 47 -7.95 4.90 2.45
N PRO A 48 -7.61 4.40 1.25
CA PRO A 48 -6.97 3.10 1.06
C PRO A 48 -5.44 3.13 1.18
N PHE A 49 -4.92 3.69 2.28
CA PHE A 49 -3.48 3.73 2.55
C PHE A 49 -3.14 2.79 3.71
N PRO A 50 -2.03 2.03 3.67
CA PRO A 50 -1.71 1.02 4.71
C PRO A 50 -1.53 1.56 6.14
N GLU A 51 -1.25 2.86 6.28
CA GLU A 51 -1.19 3.52 7.59
C GLU A 51 -2.59 3.78 8.17
N ASN A 52 -3.60 3.83 7.30
CA ASN A 52 -4.97 4.06 7.66
C ASN A 52 -5.69 2.74 8.01
N ALA A 53 -5.33 2.17 9.15
CA ALA A 53 -5.81 0.86 9.62
C ALA A 53 -6.82 0.96 10.76
N THR A 54 -7.50 -0.14 11.03
CA THR A 54 -8.29 -0.37 12.24
C THR A 54 -7.56 -1.39 13.10
N HIS A 55 -7.30 -1.03 14.35
CA HIS A 55 -6.73 -1.96 15.33
C HIS A 55 -7.86 -2.71 16.03
N VAL A 56 -7.76 -4.03 16.06
CA VAL A 56 -8.80 -4.89 16.63
C VAL A 56 -8.22 -5.70 17.77
N CYS A 57 -8.93 -5.68 18.89
CA CYS A 57 -8.58 -6.41 20.11
C CYS A 57 -9.72 -7.38 20.44
N CYS A 58 -9.43 -8.35 21.31
CA CYS A 58 -10.48 -9.17 21.88
C CYS A 58 -11.41 -8.31 22.78
N PRO A 59 -12.74 -8.39 22.65
CA PRO A 59 -13.64 -7.60 23.49
C PRO A 59 -13.55 -8.00 24.97
N TRP A 60 -13.43 -7.02 25.86
CA TRP A 60 -13.54 -7.23 27.31
C TRP A 60 -15.01 -7.25 27.74
N ASP A 61 -15.42 -8.23 28.54
CA ASP A 61 -16.74 -8.23 29.17
C ASP A 61 -16.67 -7.72 30.61
N ASP A 62 -17.25 -6.54 30.83
CA ASP A 62 -17.28 -5.90 32.14
C ASP A 62 -18.10 -6.66 33.18
N PHE A 63 -19.06 -7.49 32.76
CA PHE A 63 -19.90 -8.27 33.67
C PHE A 63 -19.15 -9.49 34.18
N SER A 64 -18.59 -10.32 33.28
CA SER A 64 -17.82 -11.50 33.68
C SER A 64 -16.40 -11.20 34.14
N LYS A 65 -15.91 -9.96 33.96
CA LYS A 65 -14.52 -9.55 34.22
C LYS A 65 -13.51 -10.47 33.52
N ALA A 66 -13.80 -10.78 32.26
CA ALA A 66 -12.96 -11.63 31.42
C ALA A 66 -13.10 -11.22 29.94
N TYR A 67 -12.13 -11.60 29.12
CA TYR A 67 -12.25 -11.41 27.68
C TYR A 67 -13.33 -12.32 27.10
N ASN A 68 -14.18 -11.78 26.25
CA ASN A 68 -15.13 -12.54 25.47
C ASN A 68 -14.37 -13.16 24.29
N THR A 69 -13.79 -14.34 24.49
CA THR A 69 -12.97 -15.00 23.45
C THR A 69 -13.73 -16.04 22.66
N GLY A 70 -14.82 -16.59 23.22
CA GLY A 70 -15.51 -17.75 22.66
C GLY A 70 -14.75 -19.07 22.85
N PHE A 71 -13.58 -19.10 23.49
CA PHE A 71 -12.80 -20.33 23.70
C PHE A 71 -13.18 -21.08 24.99
N TYR A 72 -14.16 -20.58 25.74
CA TYR A 72 -14.62 -21.22 26.96
C TYR A 72 -16.15 -21.08 27.13
N PRO A 73 -16.83 -22.04 27.79
CA PRO A 73 -18.30 -22.11 27.81
C PRO A 73 -19.02 -20.91 28.45
N ARG A 74 -18.33 -20.13 29.30
CA ARG A 74 -18.91 -18.96 29.97
C ARG A 74 -18.66 -17.63 29.22
N SER A 75 -18.14 -17.68 27.99
CA SER A 75 -17.98 -16.48 27.16
C SER A 75 -19.33 -15.83 26.91
N ARG A 76 -19.40 -14.49 27.02
CA ARG A 76 -20.65 -13.73 26.84
C ARG A 76 -21.32 -13.94 25.48
N CYS A 77 -20.56 -14.29 24.44
CA CYS A 77 -21.11 -14.61 23.11
C CYS A 77 -22.11 -15.78 23.10
N TYR A 78 -22.16 -16.58 24.16
CA TYR A 78 -23.04 -17.74 24.28
C TYR A 78 -24.32 -17.50 25.07
N ASN A 79 -24.57 -16.26 25.50
CA ASN A 79 -25.77 -15.93 26.25
C ASN A 79 -27.04 -16.30 25.47
N GLY A 80 -27.88 -17.14 26.06
CA GLY A 80 -29.14 -17.60 25.47
C GLY A 80 -29.04 -18.89 24.65
N LEU A 81 -27.84 -19.46 24.46
CA LEU A 81 -27.66 -20.75 23.81
C LEU A 81 -27.77 -21.93 24.79
N ASP A 82 -28.12 -23.10 24.27
CA ASP A 82 -28.15 -24.32 25.07
C ASP A 82 -26.75 -24.92 25.27
N LYS A 83 -26.59 -25.72 26.33
CA LYS A 83 -25.29 -26.28 26.71
C LYS A 83 -24.65 -27.13 25.62
N ASN A 84 -25.42 -27.92 24.87
CA ASN A 84 -24.86 -28.80 23.84
C ASN A 84 -24.33 -27.98 22.66
N GLU A 85 -25.04 -26.92 22.29
CA GLU A 85 -24.58 -25.96 21.28
C GLU A 85 -23.29 -25.25 21.72
N ILE A 86 -23.23 -24.79 22.98
CA ILE A 86 -22.05 -24.16 23.56
C ILE A 86 -20.85 -25.12 23.53
N ASP A 87 -21.02 -26.35 24.02
CA ASP A 87 -19.94 -27.34 24.08
C ASP A 87 -19.42 -27.66 22.66
N ARG A 88 -20.31 -27.71 21.66
CA ARG A 88 -19.94 -27.89 20.24
C ARG A 88 -19.11 -26.72 19.72
N LEU A 89 -19.58 -25.48 19.89
CA LEU A 89 -18.93 -24.27 19.39
C LEU A 89 -17.57 -24.03 20.06
N VAL A 90 -17.51 -24.18 21.38
CA VAL A 90 -16.26 -24.08 22.15
C VAL A 90 -15.27 -25.12 21.66
N LYS A 91 -15.68 -26.39 21.56
CA LYS A 91 -14.79 -27.44 21.07
C LYS A 91 -14.26 -27.16 19.67
N GLN A 92 -15.12 -26.73 18.76
CA GLN A 92 -14.73 -26.39 17.39
C GLN A 92 -13.68 -25.27 17.37
N ARG A 93 -13.93 -24.17 18.09
CA ARG A 93 -13.02 -23.01 18.16
C ARG A 93 -11.70 -23.35 18.85
N VAL A 94 -11.75 -24.12 19.94
CA VAL A 94 -10.55 -24.54 20.67
C VAL A 94 -9.67 -25.46 19.83
N ASP A 95 -10.26 -26.49 19.22
CA ASP A 95 -9.51 -27.50 18.47
C ASP A 95 -8.98 -26.96 17.13
N ASN A 96 -9.70 -26.05 16.46
CA ASN A 96 -9.29 -25.53 15.15
C ASN A 96 -8.48 -24.22 15.20
N ILE A 97 -8.58 -23.43 16.29
CA ILE A 97 -7.99 -22.08 16.35
C ILE A 97 -7.07 -21.93 17.56
N MET A 98 -7.60 -22.07 18.79
CA MET A 98 -6.83 -21.78 20.01
C MET A 98 -5.60 -22.68 20.14
N LYS A 99 -5.77 -24.01 20.19
CA LYS A 99 -4.64 -24.93 20.38
C LYS A 99 -3.61 -24.84 19.24
N PRO A 100 -3.99 -24.83 17.94
CA PRO A 100 -3.01 -24.66 16.88
C PRO A 100 -2.24 -23.33 16.95
N PHE A 101 -2.87 -22.26 17.44
CA PHE A 101 -2.19 -20.99 17.67
C PHE A 101 -1.21 -21.08 18.86
N GLU A 102 -1.64 -21.62 19.99
CA GLU A 102 -0.80 -21.82 21.18
C GLU A 102 0.43 -22.68 20.86
N GLU A 103 0.24 -23.79 20.14
CA GLU A 103 1.32 -24.69 19.72
C GLU A 103 2.33 -24.00 18.80
N MET A 104 1.88 -23.17 17.85
CA MET A 104 2.78 -22.50 16.92
C MET A 104 3.49 -21.30 17.57
N SER A 105 2.74 -20.46 18.29
CA SER A 105 3.24 -19.21 18.88
C SER A 105 3.95 -19.39 20.22
N GLN A 106 3.76 -20.55 20.87
CA GLN A 106 4.19 -20.81 22.25
C GLN A 106 3.60 -19.81 23.28
N MET A 107 2.47 -19.19 22.94
CA MET A 107 1.73 -18.28 23.82
C MET A 107 0.59 -19.02 24.52
N ASP A 108 0.26 -18.60 25.75
CA ASP A 108 -0.87 -19.12 26.52
C ASP A 108 -2.12 -18.26 26.28
N LEU A 109 -3.17 -18.85 25.70
CA LEU A 109 -4.44 -18.18 25.43
C LEU A 109 -5.46 -18.42 26.56
N SER A 110 -5.01 -18.92 27.72
CA SER A 110 -5.86 -19.08 28.90
C SER A 110 -6.55 -17.76 29.27
N GLN A 111 -7.74 -17.86 29.87
CA GLN A 111 -8.49 -16.70 30.34
C GLN A 111 -7.80 -15.93 31.46
N THR A 112 -6.80 -16.54 32.10
CA THR A 112 -6.01 -15.92 33.17
C THR A 112 -4.83 -15.11 32.65
N ASN A 113 -4.46 -15.27 31.37
CA ASN A 113 -3.36 -14.54 30.77
C ASN A 113 -3.82 -13.17 30.23
N LEU A 114 -4.07 -12.23 31.14
CA LEU A 114 -4.54 -10.88 30.77
C LEU A 114 -3.52 -10.13 29.91
N GLU A 115 -2.22 -10.30 30.18
CA GLU A 115 -1.14 -9.65 29.43
C GLU A 115 -1.21 -9.99 27.94
N PHE A 116 -1.37 -11.27 27.61
CA PHE A 116 -1.55 -11.67 26.21
C PHE A 116 -2.77 -10.98 25.57
N TRP A 117 -3.93 -11.01 26.24
CA TRP A 117 -5.16 -10.47 25.66
C TRP A 117 -5.18 -8.94 25.56
N ASP A 118 -4.46 -8.25 26.44
CA ASP A 118 -4.25 -6.79 26.37
C ASP A 118 -3.37 -6.38 25.18
N ASP A 119 -2.42 -7.23 24.80
CA ASP A 119 -1.45 -6.97 23.73
C ASP A 119 -1.84 -7.57 22.39
N ALA A 120 -2.70 -8.61 22.38
CA ALA A 120 -3.16 -9.29 21.17
C ALA A 120 -4.03 -8.36 20.32
N LYS A 121 -3.40 -7.73 19.31
CA LYS A 121 -4.03 -6.74 18.44
C LYS A 121 -3.76 -7.07 17.00
N ASP A 122 -4.84 -7.16 16.23
CA ASP A 122 -4.72 -7.21 14.78
C ASP A 122 -4.75 -5.82 14.16
N LYS A 123 -4.05 -5.66 13.03
CA LYS A 123 -4.11 -4.45 12.20
C LYS A 123 -4.83 -4.74 10.90
N ILE A 124 -6.02 -4.18 10.73
CA ILE A 124 -6.87 -4.36 9.54
C ILE A 124 -6.70 -3.18 8.59
N PHE A 125 -6.39 -3.44 7.33
CA PHE A 125 -6.25 -2.44 6.28
C PHE A 125 -6.64 -3.04 4.93
N MET A 126 -7.02 -2.19 3.98
CA MET A 126 -7.41 -2.62 2.64
C MET A 126 -6.30 -3.39 1.93
N GLY A 127 -6.64 -4.50 1.27
CA GLY A 127 -5.70 -5.40 0.60
C GLY A 127 -4.96 -6.36 1.54
N LYS A 128 -5.22 -6.32 2.85
CA LYS A 128 -4.74 -7.37 3.76
C LYS A 128 -5.39 -8.69 3.39
N VAL A 129 -4.61 -9.78 3.41
CA VAL A 129 -5.11 -11.13 3.13
C VAL A 129 -4.84 -12.02 4.34
N TYR A 130 -5.89 -12.68 4.83
CA TYR A 130 -5.79 -13.74 5.83
C TYR A 130 -5.74 -15.09 5.12
N ASN A 131 -4.74 -15.91 5.47
CA ASN A 131 -4.62 -17.27 5.00
C ASN A 131 -5.02 -18.26 6.09
N THR A 132 -6.14 -18.96 5.96
CA THR A 132 -6.61 -19.88 7.01
C THR A 132 -5.74 -21.13 7.18
N ALA A 133 -4.80 -21.40 6.27
CA ALA A 133 -3.78 -22.43 6.47
C ALA A 133 -2.64 -21.98 7.40
N ASN A 134 -2.48 -20.66 7.60
CA ASN A 134 -1.59 -20.09 8.60
C ASN A 134 -2.36 -19.89 9.92
N THR A 135 -1.86 -20.45 11.02
CA THR A 135 -2.56 -20.45 12.32
C THR A 135 -2.68 -19.05 12.93
N VAL A 136 -1.72 -18.16 12.70
CA VAL A 136 -1.76 -16.76 13.17
C VAL A 136 -2.79 -15.95 12.38
N ASP A 137 -2.78 -16.07 11.06
CA ASP A 137 -3.76 -15.38 10.22
C ASP A 137 -5.18 -15.86 10.54
N LEU A 138 -5.37 -17.17 10.74
CA LEU A 138 -6.66 -17.74 11.16
C LEU A 138 -7.12 -17.17 12.51
N PHE A 139 -6.22 -17.11 13.50
CA PHE A 139 -6.53 -16.56 14.82
C PHE A 139 -6.95 -15.08 14.74
N TYR A 140 -6.21 -14.27 13.99
CA TYR A 140 -6.53 -12.85 13.86
C TYR A 140 -7.75 -12.58 12.98
N LEU A 141 -7.99 -13.39 11.94
CA LEU A 141 -9.25 -13.36 11.20
C LEU A 141 -10.43 -13.68 12.13
N TYR A 142 -10.29 -14.71 12.96
CA TYR A 142 -11.31 -15.06 13.96
C TYR A 142 -11.60 -13.88 14.88
N LEU A 143 -10.58 -13.25 15.47
CA LEU A 143 -10.77 -12.08 16.34
C LEU A 143 -11.42 -10.89 15.60
N ALA A 144 -11.01 -10.64 14.36
CA ALA A 144 -11.54 -9.58 13.52
C ALA A 144 -13.05 -9.73 13.26
N VAL A 145 -13.48 -10.94 12.89
CA VAL A 145 -14.90 -11.25 12.65
C VAL A 145 -15.67 -11.34 13.97
N PHE A 146 -15.10 -11.98 14.99
CA PHE A 146 -15.73 -12.18 16.31
C PHE A 146 -16.04 -10.86 17.01
N SER A 147 -15.12 -9.90 16.95
CA SER A 147 -15.31 -8.57 17.54
C SER A 147 -16.31 -7.69 16.79
N GLY A 148 -16.76 -8.10 15.60
CA GLY A 148 -17.63 -7.29 14.73
C GLY A 148 -16.89 -6.18 13.98
N MET A 149 -15.54 -6.17 13.99
CA MET A 149 -14.72 -5.12 13.38
C MET A 149 -14.32 -5.39 11.93
N LEU A 150 -14.65 -6.57 11.40
CA LEU A 150 -14.44 -6.95 10.01
C LEU A 150 -15.69 -7.69 9.49
N THR A 151 -16.33 -7.13 8.46
CA THR A 151 -17.62 -7.63 7.95
C THR A 151 -17.42 -8.61 6.81
N PRO A 152 -18.00 -9.83 6.86
CA PRO A 152 -18.14 -10.64 5.65
C PRO A 152 -18.97 -9.85 4.63
N GLN A 153 -18.51 -9.71 3.39
CA GLN A 153 -19.19 -8.83 2.41
C GLN A 153 -20.67 -9.21 2.21
N GLU A 154 -21.01 -10.49 2.31
CA GLU A 154 -22.38 -11.01 2.23
C GLU A 154 -23.28 -10.61 3.41
N MET A 155 -22.70 -10.11 4.50
CA MET A 155 -23.38 -9.63 5.71
C MET A 155 -23.27 -8.10 5.86
N ASP A 156 -22.96 -7.37 4.78
CA ASP A 156 -22.96 -5.91 4.83
C ASP A 156 -24.37 -5.37 5.15
N GLY A 157 -24.43 -4.41 6.08
CA GLY A 157 -25.68 -3.93 6.68
C GLY A 157 -26.17 -4.69 7.92
N ASP A 158 -25.54 -5.81 8.30
CA ASP A 158 -25.88 -6.50 9.55
C ASP A 158 -25.46 -5.64 10.78
N PRO A 159 -26.38 -5.40 11.74
CA PRO A 159 -26.10 -4.59 12.93
C PRO A 159 -24.90 -5.06 13.77
N VAL A 160 -24.58 -6.35 13.76
CA VAL A 160 -23.43 -6.89 14.52
C VAL A 160 -22.11 -6.27 14.05
N PHE A 161 -22.03 -5.89 12.78
CA PHE A 161 -20.84 -5.32 12.19
C PHE A 161 -20.96 -3.82 11.89
N MET A 162 -21.90 -3.10 12.52
CA MET A 162 -22.12 -1.68 12.23
C MET A 162 -20.87 -0.81 12.44
N ASN A 163 -19.97 -1.21 13.34
CA ASN A 163 -18.77 -0.47 13.70
C ASN A 163 -17.53 -0.82 12.85
N SER A 164 -17.62 -1.83 11.98
CA SER A 164 -16.53 -2.16 11.06
C SER A 164 -16.41 -1.09 9.97
N MET A 165 -15.18 -0.84 9.53
CA MET A 165 -14.85 0.08 8.43
C MET A 165 -14.42 -0.68 7.16
N PHE A 166 -14.31 -2.00 7.25
CA PHE A 166 -13.82 -2.85 6.17
C PHE A 166 -14.71 -4.09 6.05
N CYS A 167 -14.82 -4.57 4.81
CA CYS A 167 -15.38 -5.87 4.49
C CYS A 167 -14.27 -6.85 4.15
N PHE A 168 -14.61 -8.12 3.98
CA PHE A 168 -13.72 -9.08 3.33
C PHE A 168 -14.47 -10.01 2.40
N VAL A 169 -13.74 -10.52 1.41
CA VAL A 169 -14.24 -11.45 0.39
C VAL A 169 -13.38 -12.69 0.36
N GLU A 170 -14.02 -13.83 0.10
CA GLU A 170 -13.32 -15.06 -0.21
C GLU A 170 -12.63 -14.93 -1.58
N LYS A 171 -11.38 -15.37 -1.66
CA LYS A 171 -10.65 -15.49 -2.93
C LYS A 171 -10.47 -16.95 -3.29
N ASP A 172 -10.86 -17.29 -4.52
CA ASP A 172 -10.64 -18.61 -5.06
C ASP A 172 -9.14 -18.87 -5.27
N ASN A 173 -8.68 -19.95 -4.62
CA ASN A 173 -7.35 -20.56 -4.68
C ASN A 173 -6.13 -19.67 -4.41
N MET A 174 -5.38 -20.07 -3.37
CA MET A 174 -4.11 -19.48 -2.97
C MET A 174 -3.06 -19.38 -4.09
N LYS A 175 -3.05 -20.34 -5.02
CA LYS A 175 -2.16 -20.33 -6.18
C LYS A 175 -2.50 -19.20 -7.14
N ASP A 176 -3.78 -18.99 -7.42
CA ASP A 176 -4.23 -18.02 -8.42
C ASP A 176 -4.04 -16.59 -7.90
N PHE A 177 -4.29 -16.32 -6.61
CA PHE A 177 -4.02 -15.00 -6.03
C PHE A 177 -2.53 -14.66 -5.99
N VAL A 178 -1.68 -15.57 -5.53
CA VAL A 178 -0.22 -15.34 -5.50
C VAL A 178 0.33 -15.21 -6.92
N GLN A 179 -0.12 -16.06 -7.84
CA GLN A 179 0.27 -16.00 -9.24
C GLN A 179 -0.22 -14.71 -9.90
N GLN A 180 -1.46 -14.28 -9.66
CA GLN A 180 -2.00 -13.03 -10.17
C GLN A 180 -1.22 -11.83 -9.65
N ARG A 181 -0.78 -11.85 -8.39
CA ARG A 181 0.02 -10.79 -7.81
C ARG A 181 1.44 -10.73 -8.40
N GLU A 182 2.07 -11.89 -8.65
CA GLU A 182 3.35 -11.93 -9.37
C GLU A 182 3.18 -11.49 -10.83
N ILE A 183 2.08 -11.86 -11.50
CA ILE A 183 1.72 -11.37 -12.84
C ILE A 183 1.55 -9.85 -12.82
N ASN A 184 0.81 -9.30 -11.86
CA ASN A 184 0.59 -7.86 -11.69
C ASN A 184 1.91 -7.12 -11.51
N LYS A 185 2.78 -7.63 -10.63
CA LYS A 185 4.13 -7.11 -10.41
C LYS A 185 4.97 -7.16 -11.68
N MET A 186 4.94 -8.25 -12.42
CA MET A 186 5.67 -8.40 -13.68
C MET A 186 5.17 -7.39 -14.72
N ASN A 187 3.85 -7.28 -14.88
CA ASN A 187 3.20 -6.40 -15.84
C ASN A 187 3.52 -4.93 -15.56
N ILE A 188 3.40 -4.49 -14.30
CA ILE A 188 3.68 -3.09 -13.95
C ILE A 188 5.18 -2.80 -14.07
N SER A 189 6.06 -3.72 -13.66
CA SER A 189 7.51 -3.58 -13.87
C SER A 189 7.84 -3.42 -15.35
N TYR A 190 7.23 -4.24 -16.22
CA TYR A 190 7.42 -4.16 -17.66
C TYR A 190 6.97 -2.80 -18.22
N LYS A 191 5.79 -2.31 -17.81
CA LYS A 191 5.28 -0.98 -18.22
C LYS A 191 6.29 0.13 -17.88
N PHE A 192 6.78 0.17 -16.64
CA PHE A 192 7.76 1.17 -16.20
C PHE A 192 9.09 1.05 -16.94
N ILE A 193 9.66 -0.16 -17.03
CA ILE A 193 10.95 -0.38 -17.72
C ILE A 193 10.83 -0.01 -19.20
N SER A 194 9.71 -0.35 -19.84
CA SER A 194 9.46 0.00 -21.23
C SER A 194 9.38 1.51 -21.43
N ALA A 195 8.68 2.23 -20.55
CA ALA A 195 8.56 3.68 -20.62
C ALA A 195 9.90 4.38 -20.39
N LEU A 196 10.70 3.93 -19.41
CA LEU A 196 12.05 4.43 -19.17
C LEU A 196 12.93 4.29 -20.43
N LYS A 197 12.95 3.10 -21.04
CA LYS A 197 13.74 2.81 -22.25
C LYS A 197 13.27 3.56 -23.49
N LYS A 198 11.98 3.83 -23.63
CA LYS A 198 11.41 4.55 -24.79
C LYS A 198 11.91 6.00 -24.84
N GLY A 199 12.24 6.58 -23.69
CA GLY A 199 12.75 7.95 -23.60
C GLY A 199 11.65 9.02 -23.78
N GLY A 200 12.06 10.28 -23.84
CA GLY A 200 11.16 11.41 -24.03
C GLY A 200 10.09 11.53 -22.94
N ASP A 201 8.87 11.90 -23.35
CA ASP A 201 7.73 12.15 -22.46
C ASP A 201 7.32 10.92 -21.65
N ASP A 202 7.43 9.72 -22.23
CA ASP A 202 7.10 8.48 -21.53
C ASP A 202 8.05 8.21 -20.37
N ARG A 203 9.36 8.43 -20.59
CA ARG A 203 10.37 8.33 -19.52
C ARG A 203 10.10 9.36 -18.43
N GLN A 204 9.75 10.58 -18.81
CA GLN A 204 9.49 11.64 -17.83
C GLN A 204 8.22 11.36 -17.02
N ALA A 205 7.15 10.91 -17.65
CA ALA A 205 5.89 10.58 -16.99
C ALA A 205 6.06 9.52 -15.89
N VAL A 206 6.83 8.46 -16.17
CA VAL A 206 7.07 7.43 -15.15
C VAL A 206 7.99 7.92 -14.03
N ILE A 207 8.97 8.77 -14.32
CA ILE A 207 9.82 9.39 -13.28
C ILE A 207 8.99 10.30 -12.37
N ASP A 208 8.09 11.10 -12.95
CA ASP A 208 7.18 11.97 -12.19
C ASP A 208 6.29 11.15 -11.26
N LEU A 209 5.80 10.00 -11.75
CA LEU A 209 4.99 9.09 -10.96
C LEU A 209 5.78 8.44 -9.82
N LEU A 210 7.00 7.95 -10.08
CA LEU A 210 7.89 7.41 -9.04
C LEU A 210 8.22 8.46 -7.97
N LEU A 211 8.43 9.71 -8.39
CA LEU A 211 8.68 10.85 -7.49
C LEU A 211 7.43 11.17 -6.66
N TYR A 212 6.25 11.20 -7.28
CA TYR A 212 4.97 11.47 -6.62
C TYR A 212 4.69 10.42 -5.53
N ILE A 213 4.90 9.15 -5.84
CA ILE A 213 4.73 8.05 -4.87
C ILE A 213 5.78 8.12 -3.76
N GLY A 214 6.94 8.74 -4.02
CA GLY A 214 8.06 8.81 -3.08
C GLY A 214 9.00 7.60 -3.17
N ILE A 215 8.96 6.85 -4.27
CA ILE A 215 9.88 5.73 -4.56
C ILE A 215 11.28 6.28 -4.84
N VAL A 216 11.34 7.42 -5.52
CA VAL A 216 12.57 8.14 -5.79
C VAL A 216 12.51 9.53 -5.21
N THR A 217 13.67 10.04 -4.85
CA THR A 217 13.82 11.44 -4.47
C THR A 217 14.36 12.23 -5.65
N ARG A 218 15.29 11.71 -6.44
CA ARG A 218 15.98 12.48 -7.49
C ARG A 218 15.44 12.15 -8.89
N PRO A 219 14.59 13.00 -9.51
CA PRO A 219 14.08 12.77 -10.87
C PRO A 219 15.08 13.14 -11.98
N ASP A 220 16.24 13.69 -11.62
CA ASP A 220 17.26 14.24 -12.51
C ASP A 220 18.35 13.23 -12.92
N PHE A 221 18.29 11.99 -12.42
CA PHE A 221 19.26 10.96 -12.80
C PHE A 221 19.07 10.49 -14.24
N THR A 222 20.19 10.27 -14.91
CA THR A 222 20.23 9.76 -16.28
C THR A 222 20.17 8.23 -16.34
N GLU A 223 20.64 7.55 -15.29
CA GLU A 223 20.73 6.10 -15.22
C GLU A 223 19.37 5.45 -14.91
N ASP A 224 18.87 4.61 -15.82
CA ASP A 224 17.60 3.90 -15.65
C ASP A 224 17.71 2.83 -14.54
N GLU A 225 18.91 2.37 -14.22
CA GLU A 225 19.20 1.43 -13.13
C GLU A 225 18.77 1.97 -11.76
N TYR A 226 18.87 3.29 -11.55
CA TYR A 226 18.40 3.93 -10.31
C TYR A 226 16.89 3.76 -10.15
N TYR A 227 16.11 4.11 -11.18
CA TYR A 227 14.65 4.04 -11.13
C TYR A 227 14.14 2.60 -11.05
N THR A 228 14.73 1.70 -11.84
CA THR A 228 14.32 0.29 -11.87
C THR A 228 14.69 -0.45 -10.57
N GLY A 229 15.88 -0.17 -10.01
CA GLY A 229 16.30 -0.69 -8.71
C GLY A 229 15.41 -0.20 -7.57
N SER A 230 15.14 1.11 -7.51
CA SER A 230 14.26 1.70 -6.49
C SER A 230 12.83 1.15 -6.57
N LEU A 231 12.27 1.02 -7.78
CA LEU A 231 10.94 0.45 -7.97
C LEU A 231 10.87 -1.02 -7.50
N SER A 232 11.85 -1.84 -7.90
CA SER A 232 11.92 -3.24 -7.50
C SER A 232 11.99 -3.40 -5.99
N ASN A 233 12.89 -2.65 -5.33
CA ASN A 233 13.05 -2.67 -3.88
C ASN A 233 11.74 -2.27 -3.19
N TRP A 234 11.14 -1.16 -3.60
CA TRP A 234 9.89 -0.66 -3.03
C TRP A 234 8.74 -1.65 -3.20
N MET A 235 8.56 -2.29 -4.36
CA MET A 235 7.52 -3.32 -4.55
C MET A 235 7.73 -4.56 -3.67
N ASN A 236 8.97 -4.86 -3.26
CA ASN A 236 9.29 -6.00 -2.40
C ASN A 236 9.11 -5.69 -0.91
N GLU A 237 9.08 -4.43 -0.49
CA GLU A 237 8.98 -4.03 0.91
C GLU A 237 7.61 -4.38 1.54
N LYS A 238 6.51 -4.11 0.82
CA LYS A 238 5.16 -4.33 1.34
C LYS A 238 4.27 -4.96 0.28
N LYS A 239 3.38 -5.85 0.72
CA LYS A 239 2.56 -6.61 -0.21
C LYS A 239 1.62 -5.73 -1.04
N THR A 240 1.06 -4.71 -0.40
CA THR A 240 0.11 -3.73 -0.95
C THR A 240 0.71 -2.73 -1.93
N ASN A 241 2.05 -2.67 -2.04
CA ASN A 241 2.72 -1.68 -2.88
C ASN A 241 2.42 -1.89 -4.37
N VAL A 242 2.28 -3.15 -4.80
CA VAL A 242 1.93 -3.47 -6.19
C VAL A 242 0.53 -2.97 -6.54
N ASP A 243 -0.44 -3.16 -5.65
CA ASP A 243 -1.83 -2.76 -5.89
C ASP A 243 -1.97 -1.23 -5.87
N TYR A 244 -1.29 -0.55 -4.93
CA TYR A 244 -1.23 0.91 -4.91
C TYR A 244 -0.56 1.48 -6.17
N LEU A 245 0.50 0.85 -6.67
CA LEU A 245 1.17 1.27 -7.89
C LEU A 245 0.28 1.12 -9.12
N LEU A 246 -0.51 0.05 -9.20
CA LEU A 246 -1.48 -0.16 -10.26
C LEU A 246 -2.56 0.92 -10.25
N ASP A 247 -3.12 1.24 -9.07
CA ASP A 247 -4.12 2.30 -8.91
C ASP A 247 -3.60 3.66 -9.38
N ILE A 248 -2.42 4.06 -8.89
CA ILE A 248 -1.82 5.35 -9.27
C ILE A 248 -1.44 5.37 -10.76
N TRP A 249 -0.98 4.25 -11.31
CA TRP A 249 -0.72 4.12 -12.74
C TRP A 249 -1.99 4.36 -13.56
N ASP A 250 -3.09 3.68 -13.23
CA ASP A 250 -4.35 3.81 -13.99
C ASP A 250 -4.91 5.24 -13.88
N ARG A 251 -4.83 5.86 -12.69
CA ARG A 251 -5.15 7.28 -12.50
C ARG A 251 -4.27 8.22 -13.32
N SER A 252 -2.99 7.89 -13.54
CA SER A 252 -2.11 8.69 -14.41
C SER A 252 -2.48 8.69 -15.88
N LEU A 253 -3.28 7.70 -16.31
CA LEU A 253 -3.83 7.68 -17.66
C LEU A 253 -5.06 8.58 -17.80
N GLU A 254 -5.62 9.07 -16.68
CA GLU A 254 -6.72 10.03 -16.65
C GLU A 254 -6.17 11.46 -16.81
N GLY A 255 -6.83 12.25 -17.69
CA GLY A 255 -6.25 13.48 -18.26
C GLY A 255 -5.80 14.54 -17.25
N ASP A 256 -6.53 14.71 -16.14
CA ASP A 256 -6.28 15.80 -15.19
C ASP A 256 -5.13 15.50 -14.22
N PHE A 257 -4.81 14.22 -14.00
CA PHE A 257 -3.78 13.82 -13.03
C PHE A 257 -2.36 14.06 -13.57
N LYS A 258 -2.19 14.04 -14.90
CA LYS A 258 -0.90 14.30 -15.55
C LYS A 258 -0.32 15.66 -15.16
N GLU A 259 -1.15 16.70 -15.17
CA GLU A 259 -0.72 18.06 -14.84
C GLU A 259 -0.30 18.18 -13.36
N VAL A 260 -0.97 17.46 -12.46
CA VAL A 260 -0.59 17.38 -11.05
C VAL A 260 0.80 16.76 -10.89
N LEU A 261 1.11 15.69 -11.62
CA LEU A 261 2.43 15.04 -11.59
C LEU A 261 3.54 15.97 -12.09
N GLU A 262 3.27 16.71 -13.17
CA GLU A 262 4.20 17.70 -13.72
C GLU A 262 4.50 18.81 -12.70
N PHE A 263 3.48 19.40 -12.08
CA PHE A 263 3.69 20.42 -11.04
C PHE A 263 4.36 19.85 -9.79
N TYR A 264 4.09 18.59 -9.44
CA TYR A 264 4.76 17.95 -8.31
C TYR A 264 6.27 17.85 -8.54
N ARG A 265 6.71 17.48 -9.76
CA ARG A 265 8.13 17.52 -10.14
C ARG A 265 8.69 18.94 -10.02
N ILE A 266 8.01 19.91 -10.61
CA ILE A 266 8.48 21.30 -10.68
C ILE A 266 8.69 21.87 -9.27
N VAL A 267 7.70 21.72 -8.38
CA VAL A 267 7.78 22.21 -7.00
C VAL A 267 8.95 21.55 -6.26
N ASN A 268 9.17 20.24 -6.43
CA ASN A 268 10.32 19.54 -5.84
C ASN A 268 11.67 20.10 -6.33
N VAL A 269 11.80 20.37 -7.63
CA VAL A 269 13.03 20.91 -8.21
C VAL A 269 13.27 22.34 -7.70
N LEU A 270 12.27 23.19 -7.72
CA LEU A 270 12.38 24.56 -7.24
C LEU A 270 12.67 24.64 -5.73
N GLN A 271 12.08 23.77 -4.93
CA GLN A 271 12.35 23.70 -3.49
C GLN A 271 13.80 23.32 -3.22
N ARG A 272 14.34 22.33 -3.93
CA ARG A 272 15.76 21.93 -3.79
C ARG A 272 16.75 23.00 -4.21
N ASN A 273 16.35 23.82 -5.17
CA ASN A 273 17.15 24.96 -5.64
C ASN A 273 16.89 26.23 -4.82
N GLY A 274 16.12 26.17 -3.73
CA GLY A 274 15.86 27.30 -2.84
C GLY A 274 14.94 28.38 -3.40
N ARG A 275 14.24 28.11 -4.51
CA ARG A 275 13.26 29.03 -5.13
C ARG A 275 11.90 29.00 -4.42
N ILE A 276 11.55 27.85 -3.85
CA ILE A 276 10.37 27.66 -3.01
C ILE A 276 10.83 27.30 -1.60
N ASN A 277 10.30 28.00 -0.60
CA ASN A 277 10.69 27.81 0.79
C ASN A 277 9.53 27.25 1.62
N MET A 278 9.84 26.34 2.53
CA MET A 278 8.88 25.88 3.52
C MET A 278 8.78 26.91 4.66
N THR A 279 7.56 27.34 4.98
CA THR A 279 7.26 28.22 6.12
C THR A 279 6.27 27.53 7.07
N PRO A 280 6.06 28.03 8.30
CA PRO A 280 5.03 27.49 9.18
C PRO A 280 3.60 27.55 8.60
N SER A 281 3.37 28.42 7.61
CA SER A 281 2.06 28.57 6.94
C SER A 281 1.95 27.75 5.64
N GLY A 282 3.01 27.02 5.25
CA GLY A 282 3.05 26.21 4.04
C GLY A 282 4.22 26.57 3.11
N LEU A 283 4.24 25.98 1.92
CA LEU A 283 5.16 26.31 0.85
C LEU A 283 4.89 27.73 0.35
N GLN A 284 5.95 28.52 0.30
CA GLN A 284 5.92 29.91 -0.13
C GLN A 284 6.77 30.08 -1.40
N TYR A 285 6.18 30.72 -2.40
CA TYR A 285 6.85 31.18 -3.62
C TYR A 285 6.66 32.70 -3.75
N ASN A 286 7.77 33.45 -3.85
CA ASN A 286 7.76 34.92 -3.97
C ASN A 286 6.83 35.64 -2.97
N GLY A 287 6.80 35.18 -1.72
CA GLY A 287 5.98 35.77 -0.65
C GLY A 287 4.56 35.22 -0.56
N GLN A 288 4.06 34.48 -1.56
CA GLN A 288 2.72 33.91 -1.59
C GLN A 288 2.72 32.44 -1.18
N ILE A 289 1.78 32.04 -0.32
CA ILE A 289 1.58 30.63 0.05
C ILE A 289 0.89 29.91 -1.11
N ILE A 290 1.54 28.88 -1.63
CA ILE A 290 1.05 28.07 -2.76
C ILE A 290 0.42 26.74 -2.32
N GLY A 291 0.58 26.36 -1.06
CA GLY A 291 -0.05 25.18 -0.47
C GLY A 291 0.62 24.78 0.85
N PRO A 292 -0.01 23.92 1.66
CA PRO A 292 0.55 23.45 2.94
C PRO A 292 1.76 22.52 2.76
N ASP A 293 1.76 21.71 1.72
CA ASP A 293 2.80 20.74 1.40
C ASP A 293 3.02 20.64 -0.13
N VAL A 294 4.01 19.86 -0.56
CA VAL A 294 4.39 19.74 -1.98
C VAL A 294 3.26 19.17 -2.85
N ARG A 295 2.51 18.16 -2.35
CA ARG A 295 1.40 17.54 -3.10
C ARG A 295 0.25 18.52 -3.27
N THR A 296 -0.19 19.10 -2.16
CA THR A 296 -1.30 20.07 -2.19
C THR A 296 -0.94 21.30 -3.02
N SER A 297 0.31 21.74 -2.99
CA SER A 297 0.79 22.85 -3.83
C SER A 297 0.72 22.52 -5.32
N ALA A 298 1.10 21.30 -5.71
CA ALA A 298 1.01 20.84 -7.08
C ALA A 298 -0.45 20.76 -7.58
N GLU A 299 -1.35 20.24 -6.74
CA GLU A 299 -2.79 20.21 -7.03
C GLU A 299 -3.38 21.62 -7.20
N PHE A 300 -2.98 22.56 -6.35
CA PHE A 300 -3.42 23.95 -6.47
C PHE A 300 -2.91 24.62 -7.74
N LEU A 301 -1.65 24.39 -8.13
CA LEU A 301 -1.09 24.90 -9.38
C LEU A 301 -1.77 24.30 -10.62
N ALA A 302 -2.18 23.04 -10.56
CA ALA A 302 -2.93 22.39 -11.64
C ALA A 302 -4.36 22.93 -11.74
N ALA A 303 -5.09 23.04 -10.62
CA ALA A 303 -6.55 23.23 -10.65
C ALA A 303 -7.04 24.68 -10.39
N LYS A 304 -6.31 25.52 -9.64
CA LYS A 304 -6.81 26.83 -9.21
C LYS A 304 -6.59 27.90 -10.27
N LYS A 305 -7.67 28.49 -10.76
CA LYS A 305 -7.63 29.61 -11.73
C LYS A 305 -6.87 30.84 -11.21
N ASP A 306 -6.97 31.13 -9.92
CA ASP A 306 -6.30 32.29 -9.30
C ASP A 306 -4.76 32.14 -9.27
N PHE A 307 -4.23 30.95 -9.57
CA PHE A 307 -2.81 30.65 -9.55
C PHE A 307 -2.16 30.80 -10.94
N ILE A 308 -2.89 31.28 -11.95
CA ILE A 308 -2.40 31.31 -13.35
C ILE A 308 -1.06 32.07 -13.52
N ASN A 309 -0.87 33.17 -12.80
CA ASN A 309 0.37 33.94 -12.84
C ASN A 309 1.51 33.22 -12.12
N ILE A 310 1.22 32.56 -11.00
CA ILE A 310 2.20 31.77 -10.24
C ILE A 310 2.65 30.58 -11.10
N LYS A 311 1.70 29.91 -11.74
CA LYS A 311 1.91 28.79 -12.65
C LYS A 311 2.90 29.13 -13.75
N ALA A 312 2.69 30.27 -14.44
CA ALA A 312 3.59 30.73 -15.49
C ALA A 312 5.01 30.98 -14.97
N ASN A 313 5.16 31.72 -13.85
CA ASN A 313 6.48 32.06 -13.31
C ASN A 313 7.25 30.82 -12.81
N VAL A 314 6.54 29.88 -12.18
CA VAL A 314 7.09 28.61 -11.70
C VAL A 314 7.59 27.74 -12.86
N LEU A 315 6.88 27.73 -13.99
CA LEU A 315 7.31 27.05 -15.21
C LEU A 315 8.56 27.71 -15.81
N ASP A 316 8.59 29.04 -15.91
CA ASP A 316 9.74 29.77 -16.45
C ASP A 316 11.02 29.54 -15.63
N GLU A 317 10.93 29.61 -14.30
CA GLU A 317 12.08 29.33 -13.41
C GLU A 317 12.53 27.87 -13.49
N TYR A 318 11.60 26.94 -13.66
CA TYR A 318 11.92 25.54 -13.85
C TYR A 318 12.71 25.32 -15.15
N GLU A 319 12.25 25.89 -16.26
CA GLU A 319 12.95 25.81 -17.56
C GLU A 319 14.34 26.45 -17.51
N GLU A 320 14.52 27.53 -16.75
CA GLU A 320 15.84 28.14 -16.52
C GLU A 320 16.80 27.16 -15.84
N ILE A 321 16.36 26.50 -14.76
CA ILE A 321 17.17 25.51 -14.01
C ILE A 321 17.52 24.30 -14.88
N ILE A 322 16.55 23.78 -15.63
CA ILE A 322 16.78 22.64 -16.53
C ILE A 322 17.75 23.03 -17.67
N SER A 323 17.65 24.25 -18.18
CA SER A 323 18.57 24.76 -19.22
C SER A 323 20.00 24.89 -18.70
N MET A 324 20.19 25.42 -17.49
CA MET A 324 21.51 25.55 -16.86
C MET A 324 22.17 24.19 -16.59
N SER A 325 21.42 23.22 -16.06
CA SER A 325 21.95 21.88 -15.77
C SER A 325 22.39 21.12 -17.03
N ASN A 326 21.68 21.31 -18.15
CA ASN A 326 22.04 20.74 -19.45
C ASN A 326 23.33 21.34 -20.05
N ILE A 327 23.62 22.61 -19.76
CA ILE A 327 24.86 23.28 -20.18
C ILE A 327 26.06 22.74 -19.39
N ASP A 328 25.89 22.54 -18.09
CA ASP A 328 26.93 21.99 -17.21
C ASP A 328 27.29 20.54 -17.55
N ASN A 329 26.31 19.73 -17.93
CA ASN A 329 26.57 18.37 -18.39
C ASN A 329 27.36 18.37 -19.72
N LYS A 330 26.99 19.20 -20.70
CA LYS A 330 27.74 19.33 -21.97
C LYS A 330 29.17 19.83 -21.76
N SER A 331 29.40 20.77 -20.83
CA SER A 331 30.73 21.31 -20.53
C SER A 331 31.64 20.28 -19.85
N LYS A 332 31.09 19.44 -18.95
CA LYS A 332 31.78 18.31 -18.34
C LYS A 332 32.14 17.22 -19.37
N THR A 333 31.21 16.86 -20.28
CA THR A 333 31.51 15.87 -21.34
C THR A 333 32.59 16.36 -22.31
N LYS A 334 32.62 17.67 -22.61
CA LYS A 334 33.65 18.29 -23.47
C LYS A 334 35.03 18.27 -22.79
N LYS A 335 35.12 18.63 -21.51
CA LYS A 335 36.37 18.52 -20.73
C LYS A 335 36.91 17.09 -20.67
N VAL A 336 36.05 16.08 -20.50
CA VAL A 336 36.50 14.66 -20.48
C VAL A 336 37.02 14.21 -21.85
N LYS A 337 36.42 14.67 -22.96
CA LYS A 337 36.93 14.39 -24.31
C LYS A 337 38.24 15.10 -24.61
N ASP A 338 38.42 16.33 -24.13
CA ASP A 338 39.66 17.10 -24.33
C ASP A 338 40.83 16.56 -23.48
N ILE A 339 40.55 16.02 -22.29
CA ILE A 339 41.55 15.28 -21.48
C ILE A 339 41.99 14.00 -22.21
N LYS A 340 41.04 13.20 -22.72
CA LYS A 340 41.37 11.99 -23.51
C LYS A 340 42.10 12.29 -24.83
N LYS A 341 41.98 13.49 -25.41
CA LYS A 341 42.74 13.91 -26.58
C LYS A 341 44.15 14.37 -26.25
N LYS A 342 44.41 14.85 -25.03
CA LYS A 342 45.76 15.25 -24.59
C LYS A 342 46.65 14.06 -24.23
N ASP A 343 46.08 12.95 -23.80
CA ASP A 343 46.81 11.73 -23.44
C ASP A 343 47.05 10.77 -24.63
N GLY A 344 46.80 11.23 -25.87
CA GLY A 344 46.81 10.40 -27.07
C GLY A 344 47.69 10.94 -28.20
N VAL A 345 48.92 11.37 -27.91
CA VAL A 345 49.98 11.55 -28.92
C VAL A 345 51.34 11.20 -28.30
N GLU A 346 51.79 9.97 -28.49
CA GLU A 346 53.17 9.56 -28.88
C GLU A 346 53.30 8.04 -28.69
N GLU A 347 52.86 7.26 -29.67
CA GLU A 347 53.42 5.93 -29.92
C GLU A 347 53.56 5.75 -31.42
N GLY A 348 54.70 6.20 -31.92
CA GLY A 348 55.23 5.79 -33.20
C GLY A 348 56.65 5.33 -32.98
N ASP A 349 56.86 4.02 -32.88
CA ASP A 349 57.90 3.42 -33.69
C ASP A 349 57.66 1.94 -33.98
N LYS A 350 57.73 1.62 -35.27
CA LYS A 350 57.55 0.30 -35.85
C LYS A 350 58.85 -0.49 -35.71
N VAL A 351 58.81 -1.64 -35.03
CA VAL A 351 59.89 -2.63 -35.14
C VAL A 351 59.55 -3.59 -36.29
N LYS A 352 60.43 -3.61 -37.30
CA LYS A 352 60.44 -4.59 -38.38
C LYS A 352 61.03 -5.90 -37.86
N GLU A 353 60.39 -7.00 -38.22
CA GLU A 353 60.90 -8.36 -38.07
C GLU A 353 62.07 -8.60 -39.04
N GLU A 354 63.20 -9.06 -38.51
CA GLU A 354 64.10 -10.07 -39.09
C GLU A 354 64.69 -10.93 -37.97
#